data_AF-A0ABD0L7R4-F1
#
_entry.id   AF-A0ABD0L7R4-F1
#
_cell.length_a   1.000
_cell.length_b   1.000
_cell.length_c   1.000
_cell.angle_alpha   90.00
_cell.angle_beta   90.00
_cell.angle_gamma   90.00
#
_symmetry.space_group_name_H-M   'P 1'
#
loop_
_entity.id
_entity.type
_entity.pdbx_description
1 polymer ?
#
loop_
_entity_poly.entity_id
_entity_poly.type
_entity_poly.pdbx_seq_one_letter_code
_entity_poly.pdbx_strand_id
1 'polypeptide(L)'
;MADIKLVYFDIRGRAEMLRLMFQASGTKYDEQRIQFGEEWAREKPRFYGSTNLDTLRIDEVTNLFDDQLRVIGRYRWLSLADFYLYDMTENLLWLKKDALQPFPLLQKLRQNVEADPKIKAYLATRKQTEY
;
A
#
# COMPACT_ATOMS: atom_id res chain seq x y z
N MET A 1 -9.71 12.35 15.11
CA MET A 1 -8.37 11.76 14.94
C MET A 1 -8.57 10.34 14.47
N ALA A 2 -7.82 9.89 13.47
CA ALA A 2 -7.86 8.50 13.03
C ALA A 2 -7.08 7.63 14.02
N ASP A 3 -7.55 6.43 14.30
CA ASP A 3 -6.89 5.47 15.19
C ASP A 3 -5.71 4.76 14.50
N ILE A 4 -5.69 4.80 13.17
CA ILE A 4 -4.69 4.14 12.32
C ILE A 4 -3.67 5.19 11.86
N LYS A 5 -2.39 4.94 12.14
CA LYS A 5 -1.26 5.75 11.70
C LYS A 5 -0.38 4.96 10.74
N LEU A 6 -0.24 5.43 9.50
CA LEU A 6 0.66 4.89 8.49
C LEU A 6 1.95 5.73 8.48
N VAL A 7 3.06 5.14 8.89
CA VAL A 7 4.37 5.80 8.78
C VAL A 7 5.18 5.11 7.70
N TYR A 8 5.55 5.85 6.65
CA TYR A 8 6.33 5.30 5.54
C TYR A 8 7.14 6.39 4.84
N PHE A 9 8.05 5.97 3.97
CA PHE A 9 8.79 6.90 3.12
C PHE A 9 7.86 7.65 2.16
N ASP A 10 8.28 8.84 1.71
CA ASP A 10 7.56 9.65 0.71
C ASP A 10 7.69 9.09 -0.74
N ILE A 11 7.40 7.79 -0.87
CA ILE A 11 7.37 6.99 -2.10
C ILE A 11 6.14 6.07 -2.06
N ARG A 12 5.81 5.40 -3.18
CA ARG A 12 4.80 4.33 -3.19
C ARG A 12 5.26 3.19 -2.30
N GLY A 13 6.31 2.49 -2.73
CA GLY A 13 6.91 1.35 -2.05
C GLY A 13 5.87 0.35 -1.53
N ARG A 14 6.20 -0.33 -0.44
CA ARG A 14 5.33 -1.37 0.16
C ARG A 14 4.05 -0.80 0.80
N ALA A 15 4.01 0.49 1.10
CA ALA A 15 2.86 1.12 1.72
C ALA A 15 1.74 1.43 0.72
N GLU A 16 2.01 1.44 -0.58
CA GLU A 16 1.02 1.80 -1.61
C GLU A 16 -0.23 0.91 -1.56
N MET A 17 -0.03 -0.40 -1.34
CA MET A 17 -1.15 -1.31 -1.16
C MET A 17 -2.06 -0.89 0.00
N LEU A 18 -1.48 -0.50 1.16
CA LEU A 18 -2.26 -0.05 2.31
C LEU A 18 -3.01 1.26 2.01
N ARG A 19 -2.38 2.18 1.27
CA ARG A 19 -3.04 3.42 0.83
C ARG A 19 -4.24 3.11 -0.06
N LEU A 20 -4.08 2.27 -1.08
CA LEU A 20 -5.17 1.86 -1.95
C LEU A 20 -6.32 1.23 -1.15
N MET A 21 -6.00 0.35 -0.19
CA MET A 21 -6.99 -0.28 0.69
C MET A 21 -7.75 0.74 1.54
N PHE A 22 -7.07 1.70 2.16
CA PHE A 22 -7.72 2.75 2.95
C PHE A 22 -8.63 3.64 2.10
N GLN A 23 -8.20 3.98 0.89
CA GLN A 23 -8.97 4.81 -0.02
C GLN A 23 -10.23 4.08 -0.51
N ALA A 24 -10.09 2.83 -0.96
CA ALA A 24 -11.24 2.02 -1.35
C ALA A 24 -12.22 1.80 -0.18
N SER A 25 -11.72 1.62 1.05
CA SER A 25 -12.59 1.36 2.21
C SER A 25 -13.20 2.63 2.76
N GLY A 26 -12.64 3.80 2.42
CA GLY A 26 -12.95 5.07 3.06
C GLY A 26 -12.51 5.13 4.53
N THR A 27 -11.59 4.26 4.93
CA THR A 27 -11.04 4.26 6.30
C THR A 27 -10.15 5.48 6.46
N LYS A 28 -10.44 6.30 7.48
CA LYS A 28 -9.58 7.43 7.82
C LYS A 28 -8.30 6.90 8.48
N TYR A 29 -7.15 7.39 8.02
CA TYR A 29 -5.83 7.12 8.57
C TYR A 29 -5.02 8.41 8.61
N ASP A 30 -4.05 8.48 9.52
CA ASP A 30 -3.05 9.54 9.58
C ASP A 30 -1.79 9.06 8.87
N GLU A 31 -1.25 9.84 7.93
CA GLU A 31 -0.05 9.46 7.17
C GLU A 31 1.14 10.34 7.57
N GLN A 32 2.17 9.72 8.15
CA GLN A 32 3.45 10.37 8.37
C GLN A 32 4.44 9.92 7.30
N ARG A 33 4.81 10.85 6.43
CA ARG A 33 5.80 10.62 5.37
C ARG A 33 7.16 11.05 5.85
N ILE A 34 8.12 10.12 5.86
CA ILE A 34 9.49 10.36 6.33
C ILE A 34 10.48 10.37 5.15
N GLN A 35 11.54 11.17 5.25
CA GLN A 35 12.63 11.16 4.29
C GLN A 35 13.71 10.14 4.64
N PHE A 36 14.42 9.65 3.63
CA PHE A 36 15.62 8.86 3.83
C PHE A 36 16.72 9.70 4.51
N GLY A 37 17.60 9.07 5.30
CA GLY A 37 18.71 9.74 5.97
C GLY A 37 18.43 9.99 7.46
N GLU A 38 18.68 11.22 7.93
CA GLU A 38 18.61 11.56 9.36
C GLU A 38 17.21 11.39 9.97
N GLU A 39 16.15 11.70 9.21
CA GLU A 39 14.79 11.52 9.68
C GLU A 39 14.48 10.04 9.90
N TRP A 40 14.82 9.18 8.93
CA TRP A 40 14.76 7.74 9.12
C TRP A 40 15.64 7.28 10.27
N ALA A 41 16.88 7.76 10.40
CA ALA A 41 17.76 7.35 11.50
C ALA A 41 17.19 7.68 12.88
N ARG A 42 16.41 8.77 13.01
CA ARG A 42 15.72 9.16 14.24
C ARG A 42 14.46 8.35 14.51
N GLU A 43 13.66 8.05 13.49
CA GLU A 43 12.42 7.28 13.64
C GLU A 43 12.70 5.77 13.72
N LYS A 44 13.75 5.28 13.06
CA LYS A 44 14.15 3.88 12.99
C LYS A 44 14.12 3.20 14.36
N PRO A 45 14.77 3.71 15.43
CA PRO A 45 14.75 3.08 16.76
C PRO A 45 13.35 2.95 17.38
N ARG A 46 12.38 3.77 16.99
CA ARG A 46 10.99 3.66 17.48
C ARG A 46 10.25 2.49 16.84
N PHE A 47 10.72 2.06 15.66
CA PHE A 47 10.30 0.83 15.01
C PHE A 47 11.18 -0.36 15.41
N TYR A 48 12.03 -0.30 16.43
CA TYR A 48 12.60 -1.51 17.02
C TYR A 48 12.15 -1.46 18.46
N GLY A 49 11.10 -2.22 18.81
CA GLY A 49 10.69 -2.23 20.20
C GLY A 49 11.86 -2.69 21.09
N SER A 50 11.83 -2.30 22.35
CA SER A 50 12.93 -2.45 23.31
C SER A 50 13.37 -3.89 23.58
N THR A 51 12.74 -4.89 22.95
CA THR A 51 13.09 -6.31 23.07
C THR A 51 13.27 -6.98 21.71
N ASN A 52 14.03 -8.09 21.67
CA ASN A 52 14.17 -8.92 20.46
C ASN A 52 12.81 -9.47 19.97
N LEU A 53 11.84 -9.64 20.88
CA LEU A 53 10.49 -10.08 20.56
C LEU A 53 9.68 -8.97 19.85
N ASP A 54 9.85 -7.72 20.28
CA ASP A 54 9.25 -6.57 19.61
C ASP A 54 9.93 -6.25 18.28
N THR A 55 11.22 -6.57 18.15
CA THR A 55 11.95 -6.46 16.87
C THR A 55 11.48 -7.51 15.85
N LEU A 56 11.18 -8.73 16.31
CA LEU A 56 10.48 -9.74 15.50
C LEU A 56 9.07 -9.27 15.10
N ARG A 57 8.42 -8.45 15.95
CA ARG A 57 7.18 -7.72 15.65
C ARG A 57 7.33 -6.51 14.71
N ILE A 58 8.48 -6.35 14.05
CA ILE A 58 8.78 -5.23 13.15
C ILE A 58 9.30 -5.71 11.79
N ASP A 59 9.85 -6.94 11.72
CA ASP A 59 9.77 -7.71 10.47
C ASP A 59 8.31 -7.90 10.02
N GLU A 60 7.40 -7.61 10.95
CA GLU A 60 6.04 -7.16 10.75
C GLU A 60 5.94 -5.63 10.44
N VAL A 61 5.70 -5.08 9.25
CA VAL A 61 4.74 -5.41 8.19
C VAL A 61 3.42 -6.04 8.68
N THR A 62 3.39 -6.87 9.72
CA THR A 62 2.28 -7.66 10.25
C THR A 62 1.60 -6.94 11.42
N ASN A 63 0.73 -6.00 11.14
CA ASN A 63 -0.62 -6.46 10.90
C ASN A 63 -1.05 -6.28 9.45
N LEU A 64 -0.20 -6.38 8.43
CA LEU A 64 -0.68 -6.52 7.05
C LEU A 64 -1.75 -7.60 7.02
N PHE A 65 -1.47 -8.80 7.53
CA PHE A 65 -2.49 -9.86 7.54
C PHE A 65 -3.71 -9.52 8.41
N ASP A 66 -3.54 -8.93 9.59
CA ASP A 66 -4.64 -8.62 10.52
C ASP A 66 -5.46 -7.38 10.13
N ASP A 67 -4.82 -6.33 9.64
CA ASP A 67 -5.40 -5.15 8.99
C ASP A 67 -6.01 -5.53 7.64
N GLN A 68 -5.39 -6.44 6.88
CA GLN A 68 -6.02 -7.07 5.71
C GLN A 68 -7.28 -7.80 6.15
N LEU A 69 -7.26 -8.64 7.18
CA LEU A 69 -8.44 -9.38 7.67
C LEU A 69 -9.54 -8.44 8.19
N ARG A 70 -9.18 -7.35 8.88
CA ARG A 70 -10.12 -6.29 9.31
C ARG A 70 -10.77 -5.55 8.14
N VAL A 71 -10.05 -5.42 7.02
CA VAL A 71 -10.53 -4.77 5.79
C VAL A 71 -11.30 -5.78 4.90
N ILE A 72 -10.90 -7.06 4.85
CA ILE A 72 -11.49 -8.15 4.05
C ILE A 72 -12.97 -8.35 4.36
N GLY A 73 -13.40 -8.15 5.61
CA GLY A 73 -14.81 -8.26 6.00
C GLY A 73 -15.76 -7.23 5.37
N ARG A 74 -15.24 -6.22 4.63
CA ARG A 74 -16.05 -5.13 4.04
C ARG A 74 -16.12 -5.12 2.51
N TYR A 75 -15.43 -6.03 1.81
CA TYR A 75 -15.42 -6.04 0.35
C TYR A 75 -16.22 -7.20 -0.24
N ARG A 76 -17.08 -6.85 -1.20
CA ARG A 76 -17.94 -7.81 -1.92
C ARG A 76 -17.54 -8.00 -3.39
N TRP A 77 -16.55 -7.25 -3.90
CA TRP A 77 -16.22 -7.22 -5.33
C TRP A 77 -14.72 -7.15 -5.69
N LEU A 78 -13.85 -6.60 -4.82
CA LEU A 78 -12.39 -6.58 -5.00
C LEU A 78 -11.72 -7.17 -3.75
N SER A 79 -10.85 -8.15 -3.95
CA SER A 79 -10.08 -8.80 -2.91
C SER A 79 -8.75 -8.08 -2.67
N LEU A 80 -8.11 -8.41 -1.56
CA LEU A 80 -6.73 -8.00 -1.31
C LEU A 80 -5.79 -8.37 -2.45
N ALA A 81 -6.00 -9.54 -3.06
CA ALA A 81 -5.16 -10.02 -4.15
C ALA A 81 -5.23 -9.10 -5.37
N ASP A 82 -6.38 -8.44 -5.61
CA ASP A 82 -6.53 -7.50 -6.71
C ASP A 82 -5.66 -6.24 -6.49
N PHE A 83 -5.63 -5.70 -5.27
CA PHE A 83 -4.75 -4.56 -4.93
C PHE A 83 -3.27 -4.93 -4.96
N TYR A 84 -2.92 -6.13 -4.49
CA TYR A 84 -1.55 -6.62 -4.52
C TYR A 84 -1.04 -6.80 -5.95
N LEU A 85 -1.84 -7.46 -6.81
CA LEU A 85 -1.51 -7.63 -8.22
C LEU A 85 -1.49 -6.29 -8.96
N TYR A 86 -2.38 -5.36 -8.62
CA TYR A 86 -2.37 -4.01 -9.18
C TYR A 86 -1.05 -3.28 -8.88
N ASP A 87 -0.62 -3.23 -7.61
CA ASP A 87 0.61 -2.56 -7.21
C ASP A 87 1.87 -3.23 -7.79
N MET A 88 1.93 -4.56 -7.75
CA MET A 88 3.06 -5.30 -8.35
C MET A 88 3.18 -5.05 -9.85
N THR A 89 2.05 -5.05 -10.57
CA THR A 89 2.05 -4.82 -12.01
C THR A 89 2.39 -3.38 -12.36
N GLU A 90 2.17 -2.42 -11.46
CA GLU A 90 2.61 -1.03 -11.63
C GLU A 90 4.14 -0.94 -11.78
N ASN A 91 4.87 -1.64 -10.91
CA ASN A 91 6.33 -1.67 -10.95
C ASN A 91 6.84 -2.37 -12.23
N LEU A 92 6.15 -3.41 -12.68
CA LEU A 92 6.46 -4.08 -13.96
C LEU A 92 6.24 -3.15 -15.15
N LEU A 93 5.15 -2.39 -15.17
CA LEU A 93 4.84 -1.44 -16.24
C LEU A 93 5.82 -0.26 -16.27
N TRP A 94 6.32 0.15 -15.10
CA TRP A 94 7.35 1.18 -15.00
C TRP A 94 8.67 0.74 -15.66
N LEU A 95 9.06 -0.53 -15.44
CA LEU A 95 10.25 -1.12 -16.05
C LEU A 95 10.05 -1.43 -17.55
N LYS A 96 8.86 -1.91 -17.92
CA LYS A 96 8.53 -2.30 -19.28
C LYS A 96 7.04 -2.06 -19.57
N LYS A 97 6.75 -1.03 -20.37
CA LYS A 97 5.38 -0.56 -20.66
C LYS A 97 4.48 -1.61 -21.30
N ASP A 98 5.05 -2.54 -22.06
CA ASP A 98 4.36 -3.63 -22.76
C ASP A 98 4.34 -4.96 -21.96
N ALA A 99 4.84 -4.97 -20.71
CA ALA A 99 4.96 -6.19 -19.91
C ALA A 99 3.64 -6.96 -19.74
N LEU A 100 2.50 -6.27 -19.73
CA LEU A 100 1.18 -6.88 -19.53
C LEU A 100 0.45 -7.24 -20.83
N GLN A 101 0.99 -6.88 -22.00
CA GLN A 101 0.37 -7.18 -23.31
C GLN A 101 -0.01 -8.66 -23.48
N PRO A 102 0.84 -9.63 -23.09
CA PRO A 102 0.51 -11.05 -23.23
C PRO A 102 -0.54 -11.56 -22.22
N PHE A 103 -0.90 -10.75 -21.21
CA PHE A 103 -1.67 -11.18 -20.04
C PHE A 103 -3.02 -10.44 -19.97
N PRO A 104 -4.02 -10.80 -20.80
CA PRO A 104 -5.29 -10.09 -20.88
C PRO A 104 -6.09 -10.13 -19.57
N LEU A 105 -5.95 -11.19 -18.76
CA LEU A 105 -6.61 -11.28 -17.46
C LEU A 105 -6.04 -10.27 -16.45
N LEU A 106 -4.72 -10.03 -16.46
CA LEU A 106 -4.09 -9.02 -15.61
C LEU A 106 -4.49 -7.61 -16.02
N GLN A 107 -4.57 -7.35 -17.33
CA GLN A 107 -5.07 -6.07 -17.85
C GLN A 107 -6.52 -5.82 -17.40
N LYS A 108 -7.37 -6.84 -17.49
CA LYS A 108 -8.76 -6.76 -17.02
C LYS A 108 -8.86 -6.52 -15.51
N LEU A 109 -8.04 -7.21 -14.71
CA LEU A 109 -7.97 -7.00 -13.27
C LEU A 109 -7.62 -5.55 -12.94
N ARG A 110 -6.61 -4.99 -13.61
CA ARG A 110 -6.23 -3.59 -13.42
C ARG A 110 -7.35 -2.62 -13.77
N GLN A 111 -8.00 -2.84 -14.92
CA GLN A 111 -9.16 -2.03 -15.33
C GLN A 111 -10.28 -2.07 -14.29
N ASN A 112 -10.53 -3.23 -13.67
CA ASN A 112 -11.55 -3.35 -12.63
C ASN A 112 -11.17 -2.57 -11.36
N VAL A 113 -9.89 -2.58 -10.97
CA VAL A 113 -9.39 -1.81 -9.82
C VAL A 113 -9.46 -0.30 -10.11
N GLU A 114 -9.05 0.13 -11.31
CA GLU A 114 -9.07 1.53 -11.75
C GLU A 114 -10.50 2.06 -11.99
N ALA A 115 -11.48 1.17 -12.19
CA ALA A 115 -12.88 1.54 -12.34
C ALA A 115 -13.55 1.97 -11.03
N ASP A 116 -12.98 1.62 -9.87
CA ASP A 116 -13.50 2.07 -8.58
C ASP A 116 -13.35 3.60 -8.45
N PRO A 117 -14.45 4.36 -8.23
CA PRO A 117 -14.39 5.82 -8.19
C PRO A 117 -13.46 6.39 -7.12
N LYS A 118 -13.32 5.73 -5.97
CA LYS A 118 -12.45 6.18 -4.88
C LYS A 118 -10.98 5.94 -5.23
N ILE A 119 -10.69 4.77 -5.79
CA ILE A 119 -9.35 4.47 -6.29
C ILE A 119 -8.98 5.43 -7.42
N LYS A 120 -9.87 5.63 -8.39
CA LYS A 120 -9.66 6.57 -9.48
C LYS A 120 -9.38 7.99 -8.98
N ALA A 121 -10.14 8.47 -7.99
CA ALA A 121 -9.92 9.78 -7.38
C ALA A 121 -8.55 9.86 -6.68
N TYR A 122 -8.15 8.80 -5.96
CA TYR A 122 -6.84 8.73 -5.32
C TYR A 122 -5.70 8.70 -6.34
N LEU A 123 -5.80 7.88 -7.38
CA LEU A 123 -4.78 7.76 -8.44
C LEU A 123 -4.58 9.09 -9.19
N ALA A 124 -5.63 9.91 -9.30
CA ALA A 124 -5.54 11.23 -9.92
C ALA A 124 -4.78 12.26 -9.07
N THR A 125 -4.77 12.10 -7.74
CA THR A 125 -4.10 13.05 -6.82
C THR A 125 -2.80 12.53 -6.24
N ARG A 126 -2.52 11.22 -6.34
CA ARG A 126 -1.30 10.63 -5.77
C ARG A 126 -0.04 11.20 -6.41
N LYS A 127 0.99 11.38 -5.60
CA LYS A 127 2.32 11.78 -6.04
C LYS A 127 2.94 10.66 -6.88
N GLN A 128 3.37 10.99 -8.10
CA GLN A 128 4.12 10.06 -8.94
C GLN A 128 5.55 9.97 -8.42
N THR A 129 5.97 8.76 -8.08
CA THR A 129 7.30 8.46 -7.54
C THR A 129 7.84 7.22 -8.24
N GLU A 130 9.14 7.19 -8.50
CA GLU A 130 9.79 6.08 -9.21
C GLU A 130 9.64 4.74 -8.47
N TYR A 131 9.56 4.79 -7.14
CA TYR A 131 9.48 3.64 -6.23
C TYR A 131 8.17 3.62 -5.47
#